data_AF-A0A3D2CEY3-F1
#
_entry.id   AF-A0A3D2CEY3-F1
#
_cell.length_a   1.000
_cell.length_b   1.000
_cell.length_c   1.000
_cell.angle_alpha   90.00
_cell.angle_beta   90.00
_cell.angle_gamma   90.00
#
_symmetry.space_group_name_H-M   'P 1'
#
loop_
_entity.id
_entity.type
_entity.pdbx_description
1 polymer ?
#
loop_
_entity_poly.entity_id
_entity_poly.type
_entity_poly.pdbx_seq_one_letter_code
_entity_poly.pdbx_strand_id
1 'polypeptide(L)'
;SAYVIIPWWSVMMIGMAAASWFDSDEKAPLLRKAGMGLLVGFLVLRGFNLGDPSPWAEHPRGFDITALSFLRVSKYPPSLAYLCATLGTSFTLGSLLLWLAAPVRRVVGTFGRVPLFYYLIHLPFLHLLGVLYATGIHGTTKIPGDEPLSLSVIYAAWILASAALYWPCRAYDRAKLHHRKPWMRYL
;
A
#
# COMPACT_ATOMS: atom_id res chain seq x y z
N SER A 1 14.98 19.90 11.87
CA SER A 1 13.86 20.49 11.11
C SER A 1 13.53 19.60 9.93
N ALA A 2 12.27 19.16 9.84
CA ALA A 2 11.84 18.15 8.88
C ALA A 2 11.54 18.84 7.53
N TYR A 3 12.47 18.78 6.58
CA TYR A 3 12.33 19.46 5.29
C TYR A 3 11.66 18.53 4.27
N VAL A 4 10.50 18.94 3.75
CA VAL A 4 9.82 18.24 2.66
C VAL A 4 10.52 18.65 1.36
N ILE A 5 11.40 17.79 0.86
CA ILE A 5 12.15 18.05 -0.39
C ILE A 5 11.19 18.05 -1.59
N ILE A 6 10.21 17.14 -1.60
CA ILE A 6 9.26 16.96 -2.70
C ILE A 6 7.83 17.09 -2.14
N PRO A 7 7.04 18.08 -2.60
CA PRO A 7 5.64 18.19 -2.23
C PRO A 7 4.79 17.02 -2.74
N TRP A 8 3.73 16.67 -2.01
CA TRP A 8 2.82 15.58 -2.38
C TRP A 8 2.13 15.78 -3.75
N TRP A 9 1.85 17.03 -4.15
CA TRP A 9 1.24 17.30 -5.44
C TRP A 9 2.16 16.90 -6.61
N SER A 10 3.48 17.05 -6.46
CA SER A 10 4.45 16.64 -7.50
C SER A 10 4.42 15.13 -7.70
N VAL A 11 4.29 14.37 -6.61
CA VAL A 11 4.13 12.91 -6.64
C VAL A 11 2.83 12.53 -7.36
N MET A 12 1.73 13.23 -7.07
CA MET A 12 0.46 13.02 -7.77
C MET A 12 0.56 13.31 -9.27
N MET A 13 1.22 14.39 -9.67
CA MET A 13 1.40 14.72 -11.09
C MET A 13 2.25 13.68 -11.83
N ILE A 14 3.32 13.18 -11.20
CA ILE A 14 4.11 12.08 -11.74
C ILE A 14 3.23 10.84 -11.93
N GLY A 15 2.41 10.50 -10.94
CA GLY A 15 1.46 9.39 -11.03
C GLY A 15 0.46 9.56 -12.18
N MET A 16 -0.11 10.76 -12.35
CA MET A 16 -1.03 11.06 -13.45
C MET A 16 -0.36 10.97 -14.82
N ALA A 17 0.85 11.49 -14.96
CA ALA A 17 1.62 11.40 -16.20
C ALA A 17 2.00 9.95 -16.54
N ALA A 18 2.38 9.16 -15.53
CA ALA A 18 2.74 7.76 -15.68
C ALA A 18 1.53 6.84 -15.89
N ALA A 19 0.29 7.28 -15.60
CA ALA A 19 -0.91 6.44 -15.64
C ALA A 19 -1.10 5.72 -16.98
N SER A 20 -0.85 6.40 -18.10
CA SER A 20 -0.98 5.81 -19.44
C SER A 20 0.06 4.73 -19.74
N TRP A 21 1.18 4.69 -19.00
CA TRP A 21 2.23 3.71 -19.19
C TRP A 21 1.90 2.37 -18.53
N PHE A 22 1.01 2.35 -17.53
CA PHE A 22 0.61 1.11 -16.84
C PHE A 22 -0.27 0.19 -17.69
N ASP A 23 -0.95 0.74 -18.71
CA ASP A 23 -1.83 -0.01 -19.62
C ASP A 23 -1.15 -0.35 -20.96
N SER A 24 0.09 0.08 -21.18
CA SER A 24 0.80 -0.12 -22.45
C SER A 24 1.91 -1.16 -22.32
N ASP A 25 1.75 -2.30 -23.00
CA ASP A 25 2.79 -3.33 -23.09
C ASP A 25 4.09 -2.80 -23.71
N GLU A 26 4.00 -1.83 -24.63
CA GLU A 26 5.15 -1.16 -25.24
C GLU A 26 5.95 -0.33 -24.21
N LYS A 27 5.26 0.31 -23.25
CA LYS A 27 5.90 1.14 -22.21
C LYS A 27 6.26 0.35 -20.96
N ALA A 28 5.82 -0.89 -20.82
CA ALA A 28 6.13 -1.75 -19.68
C ALA A 28 7.65 -1.87 -19.38
N PRO A 29 8.55 -2.02 -20.38
CA PRO A 29 9.99 -2.06 -20.12
C PRO A 29 10.54 -0.73 -19.60
N LEU A 30 10.01 0.40 -20.08
CA LEU A 30 10.41 1.74 -19.61
C LEU A 30 9.97 1.95 -18.16
N LEU A 31 8.73 1.59 -17.84
CA LEU A 31 8.19 1.66 -16.48
C LEU A 31 9.01 0.78 -15.52
N ARG A 32 9.41 -0.42 -15.95
CA ARG A 32 10.27 -1.32 -15.17
C ARG A 32 11.66 -0.72 -14.95
N LYS A 33 12.29 -0.18 -15.99
CA LYS A 33 13.61 0.49 -15.88
C LYS A 33 13.56 1.68 -14.93
N ALA A 34 12.53 2.51 -15.03
CA ALA A 34 12.32 3.65 -14.13
C ALA A 34 12.11 3.17 -12.68
N GLY A 35 11.27 2.14 -12.48
CA GLY A 35 11.03 1.54 -11.16
C GLY A 35 12.29 0.96 -10.54
N MET A 36 13.04 0.16 -11.29
CA MET A 36 14.32 -0.41 -10.85
C MET A 36 15.37 0.67 -10.61
N GLY A 37 15.43 1.72 -11.43
CA GLY A 37 16.33 2.85 -11.23
C GLY A 37 16.06 3.58 -9.90
N LEU A 38 14.78 3.78 -9.56
CA LEU A 38 14.38 4.35 -8.27
C LEU A 38 14.71 3.42 -7.09
N LEU A 39 14.54 2.10 -7.25
CA LEU A 39 14.90 1.13 -6.21
C LEU A 39 16.42 1.06 -6.00
N VAL A 40 17.22 1.09 -7.08
CA VAL A 40 18.68 1.17 -6.99
C VAL A 40 19.08 2.50 -6.34
N GLY A 41 18.45 3.61 -6.74
CA GLY A 41 18.65 4.91 -6.10
C GLY A 41 18.35 4.88 -4.60
N PHE A 42 17.26 4.21 -4.19
CA PHE A 42 16.94 3.98 -2.78
C PHE A 42 18.05 3.20 -2.06
N LEU A 43 18.55 2.09 -2.64
CA LEU A 43 19.62 1.29 -2.04
C LEU A 43 20.92 2.10 -1.90
N VAL A 44 21.28 2.89 -2.92
CA VAL A 44 22.46 3.76 -2.88
C VAL A 44 22.32 4.84 -1.80
N LEU A 45 21.20 5.56 -1.79
CA LEU A 45 20.93 6.58 -0.77
C LEU A 45 21.01 5.99 0.64
N ARG A 46 20.35 4.85 0.87
CA ARG A 46 20.38 4.18 2.17
C ARG A 46 21.76 3.64 2.51
N GLY A 47 22.51 3.10 1.56
CA GLY A 47 23.89 2.64 1.79
C GLY A 47 24.80 3.73 2.35
N PHE A 48 24.63 4.98 1.89
CA PHE A 48 25.37 6.14 2.40
C PHE A 48 24.68 6.88 3.56
N ASN A 49 23.58 6.35 4.11
CA ASN A 49 22.77 7.04 5.13
C ASN A 49 22.27 8.42 4.69
N LEU A 50 22.02 8.60 3.40
CA LEU A 50 21.50 9.82 2.79
C LEU A 50 20.00 9.68 2.48
N GLY A 51 19.34 10.82 2.29
CA GLY A 51 17.96 10.87 1.79
C GLY A 51 16.88 10.50 2.80
N ASP A 52 17.23 10.21 4.06
CA ASP A 52 16.31 10.08 5.19
C ASP A 52 16.85 10.83 6.42
N PRO A 53 16.01 11.54 7.20
CA PRO A 53 16.45 12.17 8.44
C PRO A 53 16.81 11.16 9.54
N SER A 54 16.36 9.90 9.45
CA SER A 54 16.70 8.81 10.36
C SER A 54 17.74 7.88 9.70
N PRO A 55 19.03 8.00 10.06
CA PRO A 55 20.02 7.04 9.58
C PRO A 55 19.69 5.64 10.12
N TRP A 56 20.01 4.61 9.33
CA TRP A 56 19.99 3.24 9.84
C TRP A 56 21.23 2.98 10.68
N ALA A 57 21.11 2.06 11.62
CA ALA A 57 22.18 1.65 12.51
C ALA A 57 22.22 0.12 12.62
N GLU A 58 23.42 -0.40 12.79
CA GLU A 58 23.62 -1.82 13.10
C GLU A 58 23.09 -2.12 14.51
N HIS A 59 22.31 -3.20 14.62
CA HIS A 59 21.71 -3.61 15.88
C HIS A 59 22.41 -4.87 16.40
N PRO A 60 22.85 -4.90 17.67
CA PRO A 60 23.51 -6.07 18.28
C PRO A 60 22.63 -7.32 18.32
N ARG A 61 21.31 -7.16 18.16
CA ARG A 61 20.32 -8.23 18.31
C ARG A 61 20.18 -9.13 17.08
N GLY A 62 20.84 -8.82 15.96
CA GLY A 62 20.84 -9.68 14.77
C GLY A 62 20.84 -8.92 13.43
N PHE A 63 21.14 -9.65 12.35
CA PHE A 63 21.12 -9.13 10.98
C PHE A 63 19.71 -8.76 10.51
N ASP A 64 18.70 -9.50 10.94
CA ASP A 64 17.28 -9.28 10.66
C ASP A 64 16.79 -7.90 11.15
N ILE A 65 17.15 -7.52 12.37
CA ILE A 65 16.79 -6.22 12.96
C ILE A 65 17.56 -5.09 12.26
N THR A 66 18.80 -5.35 11.86
CA THR A 66 19.61 -4.41 11.09
C THR A 66 19.02 -4.20 9.69
N ALA A 67 18.55 -5.26 9.02
CA ALA A 67 17.86 -5.17 7.73
C ALA A 67 16.53 -4.40 7.86
N LEU A 68 15.77 -4.62 8.95
CA LEU A 68 14.58 -3.83 9.26
C LEU A 68 14.92 -2.35 9.51
N SER A 69 16.04 -2.06 10.18
CA SER A 69 16.54 -0.69 10.36
C SER A 69 16.89 -0.05 9.02
N PHE A 70 17.52 -0.79 8.11
CA PHE A 70 17.83 -0.32 6.76
C PHE A 70 16.56 0.02 5.97
N LEU A 71 15.53 -0.82 6.03
CA LEU A 71 14.25 -0.60 5.35
C LEU A 71 13.35 0.45 6.02
N ARG A 72 13.62 0.80 7.28
CA ARG A 72 12.87 1.83 8.00
C ARG A 72 13.16 3.21 7.43
N VAL A 73 12.18 3.76 6.72
CA VAL A 73 12.21 5.11 6.15
C VAL A 73 11.09 6.00 6.71
N SER A 74 11.38 7.29 6.80
CA SER A 74 10.49 8.31 7.35
C SER A 74 9.40 8.67 6.35
N LYS A 75 8.15 8.30 6.68
CA LYS A 75 6.97 8.64 5.88
C LYS A 75 6.53 10.10 6.05
N TYR A 76 6.73 10.66 7.25
CA TYR A 76 6.28 12.01 7.61
C TYR A 76 7.38 12.77 8.35
N PRO A 77 7.97 13.83 7.75
CA PRO A 77 7.80 14.24 6.35
C PRO A 77 8.30 13.17 5.37
N PRO A 78 7.79 13.12 4.12
CA PRO A 78 8.23 12.14 3.14
C PRO A 78 9.70 12.35 2.81
N SER A 79 10.52 11.37 3.13
CA SER A 79 11.94 11.37 2.79
C SER A 79 12.15 11.04 1.31
N LEU A 80 13.30 11.44 0.75
CA LEU A 80 13.65 11.08 -0.62
C LEU A 80 13.75 9.55 -0.76
N ALA A 81 14.34 8.89 0.23
CA ALA A 81 14.42 7.43 0.29
C ALA A 81 13.02 6.79 0.30
N TYR A 82 12.07 7.35 1.06
CA TYR A 82 10.68 6.88 1.07
C TYR A 82 10.03 7.00 -0.31
N LEU A 83 10.22 8.13 -1.00
CA LEU A 83 9.65 8.34 -2.34
C LEU A 83 10.27 7.40 -3.38
N CYS A 84 11.60 7.24 -3.38
CA CYS A 84 12.29 6.29 -4.27
C CYS A 84 11.82 4.84 -4.03
N ALA A 85 11.70 4.42 -2.77
CA ALA A 85 11.24 3.08 -2.44
C ALA A 85 9.77 2.86 -2.89
N THR A 86 8.87 3.78 -2.56
CA THR A 86 7.44 3.63 -2.84
C THR A 86 7.11 3.76 -4.32
N LEU A 87 7.63 4.77 -5.01
CA LEU A 87 7.45 4.93 -6.47
C LEU A 87 8.16 3.83 -7.25
N GLY A 88 9.39 3.48 -6.85
CA GLY A 88 10.16 2.41 -7.47
C GLY A 88 9.44 1.06 -7.40
N THR A 89 8.90 0.73 -6.24
CA THR A 89 8.07 -0.47 -6.03
C THR A 89 6.79 -0.41 -6.88
N SER A 90 6.11 0.73 -6.88
CA SER A 90 4.84 0.90 -7.62
C SER A 90 5.02 0.74 -9.13
N PHE A 91 6.06 1.34 -9.71
CA PHE A 91 6.37 1.22 -11.14
C PHE A 91 6.82 -0.19 -11.51
N THR A 92 7.66 -0.81 -10.67
CA THR A 92 8.11 -2.19 -10.90
C THR A 92 6.94 -3.17 -10.86
N LEU A 93 6.09 -3.10 -9.83
CA LEU A 93 4.90 -3.94 -9.71
C LEU A 93 3.86 -3.66 -10.80
N GLY A 94 3.68 -2.40 -11.18
CA GLY A 94 2.83 -2.04 -12.32
C GLY A 94 3.27 -2.70 -13.62
N SER A 95 4.58 -2.69 -13.90
CA SER A 95 5.13 -3.38 -15.07
C SER A 95 4.96 -4.89 -15.02
N LEU A 96 4.88 -5.48 -13.82
CA LEU A 96 4.67 -6.92 -13.63
C LEU A 96 3.19 -7.29 -13.73
N LEU A 97 2.29 -6.38 -13.39
CA LEU A 97 0.85 -6.58 -13.46
C LEU A 97 0.38 -6.99 -14.87
N LEU A 98 1.03 -6.47 -15.90
CA LEU A 98 0.75 -6.83 -17.31
C LEU A 98 1.02 -8.31 -17.61
N TRP A 99 1.96 -8.92 -16.89
CA TRP A 99 2.41 -10.32 -17.08
C TRP A 99 1.62 -11.30 -16.21
N LEU A 100 0.82 -10.80 -15.26
CA LEU A 100 -0.01 -11.65 -14.41
C LEU A 100 -1.18 -12.25 -15.20
N ALA A 101 -1.60 -13.44 -14.78
CA ALA A 101 -2.78 -14.10 -15.35
C ALA A 101 -4.04 -13.21 -15.23
N ALA A 102 -4.91 -13.29 -16.24
CA ALA A 102 -6.16 -12.53 -16.31
C ALA A 102 -7.01 -12.53 -15.03
N PRO A 103 -7.21 -13.64 -14.28
CA PRO A 103 -7.98 -13.61 -13.04
C PRO A 103 -7.33 -12.75 -11.94
N VAL A 104 -6.00 -12.80 -11.80
CA VAL A 104 -5.26 -12.01 -10.80
C VAL A 104 -5.33 -10.53 -11.14
N ARG A 105 -5.09 -10.18 -12.41
CA ARG A 105 -5.25 -8.80 -12.92
C ARG A 105 -6.64 -8.25 -12.67
N ARG A 106 -7.68 -9.09 -12.83
CA ARG A 106 -9.07 -8.68 -12.57
C ARG A 106 -9.30 -8.35 -11.11
N VAL A 107 -8.83 -9.20 -10.19
CA VAL A 107 -8.97 -8.97 -8.74
C VAL A 107 -8.27 -7.68 -8.31
N VAL A 108 -6.99 -7.53 -8.69
CA VAL A 108 -6.20 -6.34 -8.36
C VAL A 108 -6.81 -5.09 -8.99
N GLY A 109 -7.26 -5.19 -10.24
CA GLY A 109 -7.93 -4.10 -10.95
C GLY A 109 -9.26 -3.68 -10.32
N THR A 110 -10.02 -4.60 -9.72
CA THR A 110 -11.25 -4.23 -8.98
C THR A 110 -10.91 -3.36 -7.78
N PHE A 111 -9.94 -3.73 -6.94
CA PHE A 111 -9.53 -2.89 -5.82
C PHE A 111 -8.96 -1.54 -6.28
N GLY A 112 -8.20 -1.54 -7.39
CA GLY A 112 -7.63 -0.32 -7.96
C GLY A 112 -8.67 0.66 -8.54
N ARG A 113 -9.84 0.20 -8.98
CA ARG A 113 -10.93 1.04 -9.51
C ARG A 113 -11.79 1.70 -8.42
N VAL A 114 -11.90 1.04 -7.26
CA VAL A 114 -12.75 1.49 -6.14
C VAL A 114 -11.96 1.62 -4.81
N PRO A 115 -10.77 2.25 -4.81
CA PRO A 115 -9.91 2.29 -3.63
C PRO A 115 -10.54 3.10 -2.48
N LEU A 116 -11.29 4.17 -2.79
CA LEU A 116 -11.96 4.98 -1.77
C LEU A 116 -13.10 4.22 -1.12
N PHE A 117 -13.94 3.52 -1.90
CA PHE A 117 -14.97 2.64 -1.37
C PHE A 117 -14.39 1.58 -0.42
N TYR A 118 -13.32 0.89 -0.82
CA TYR A 118 -12.63 -0.06 0.07
C TYR A 118 -12.13 0.62 1.33
N TYR A 119 -11.50 1.79 1.21
CA TYR A 119 -11.01 2.57 2.34
C TYR A 119 -12.11 2.90 3.36
N LEU A 120 -13.32 3.22 2.91
CA LEU A 120 -14.42 3.56 3.81
C LEU A 120 -15.04 2.35 4.51
N ILE A 121 -15.15 1.22 3.83
CA ILE A 121 -15.84 0.03 4.37
C ILE A 121 -14.92 -0.89 5.17
N HIS A 122 -13.61 -0.92 4.90
CA HIS A 122 -12.72 -1.86 5.57
C HIS A 122 -12.51 -1.52 7.05
N LEU A 123 -12.48 -0.24 7.43
CA LEU A 123 -12.35 0.18 8.83
C LEU A 123 -13.53 -0.29 9.70
N PRO A 124 -14.80 0.00 9.36
CA PRO A 124 -15.93 -0.50 10.15
C PRO A 124 -16.05 -2.03 10.09
N PHE A 125 -15.67 -2.66 8.98
CA PHE A 125 -15.66 -4.13 8.88
C PHE A 125 -14.62 -4.78 9.81
N LEU A 126 -13.39 -4.26 9.83
CA LEU A 126 -12.36 -4.71 10.77
C LEU A 126 -12.74 -4.42 12.22
N HIS A 127 -13.40 -3.28 12.48
CA HIS A 127 -13.92 -2.96 13.80
C HIS A 127 -14.98 -3.98 14.25
N LEU A 128 -15.91 -4.35 13.36
CA LEU A 128 -16.89 -5.40 13.62
C LEU A 128 -16.22 -6.74 13.93
N LEU A 129 -15.22 -7.15 13.14
CA LEU A 129 -14.44 -8.37 13.42
C LEU A 129 -13.77 -8.30 14.80
N GLY A 130 -13.21 -7.15 15.16
CA GLY A 130 -12.60 -6.93 16.47
C GLY A 130 -13.60 -7.06 17.63
N VAL A 131 -14.81 -6.51 17.48
CA VAL A 131 -15.89 -6.66 18.47
C VAL A 131 -16.32 -8.12 18.58
N LEU A 132 -16.53 -8.81 17.46
CA LEU A 132 -16.90 -10.23 17.46
C LEU A 132 -15.84 -11.09 18.15
N TYR A 133 -14.56 -10.84 17.85
CA TYR A 133 -13.44 -11.51 18.50
C TYR A 133 -13.42 -11.24 20.02
N ALA A 134 -13.56 -9.98 20.44
CA ALA A 134 -13.61 -9.61 21.85
C ALA A 134 -14.77 -10.28 22.59
N THR A 135 -15.95 -10.31 21.98
CA THR A 135 -17.14 -10.93 22.59
C THR A 135 -16.99 -12.44 22.71
N GLY A 136 -16.39 -13.10 21.71
CA GLY A 136 -16.23 -14.55 21.69
C GLY A 136 -15.15 -15.06 22.64
N ILE A 137 -14.07 -14.30 22.83
CA ILE A 137 -12.92 -14.72 23.65
C ILE A 137 -12.99 -14.15 25.07
N HIS A 138 -13.33 -12.88 25.22
CA HIS A 138 -13.26 -12.16 26.49
C HIS A 138 -14.64 -11.82 27.08
N GLY A 139 -15.73 -12.07 26.35
CA GLY A 139 -17.08 -11.70 26.78
C GLY A 139 -17.32 -10.19 26.83
N THR A 140 -16.42 -9.39 26.27
CA THR A 140 -16.47 -7.92 26.27
C THR A 140 -16.64 -7.38 24.85
N THR A 141 -17.05 -6.13 24.71
CA THR A 141 -17.16 -5.46 23.40
C THR A 141 -15.87 -4.80 22.93
N LYS A 142 -14.81 -4.85 23.74
CA LYS A 142 -13.51 -4.23 23.48
C LYS A 142 -12.39 -5.20 23.84
N ILE A 143 -11.40 -5.26 22.97
CA ILE A 143 -10.18 -6.05 23.19
C ILE A 143 -9.43 -5.42 24.37
N PRO A 144 -9.13 -6.18 25.43
CA PRO A 144 -8.39 -5.69 26.59
C PRO A 144 -7.02 -5.14 26.16
N GLY A 145 -6.62 -3.98 26.70
CA GLY A 145 -5.36 -3.31 26.30
C GLY A 145 -4.10 -3.92 26.94
N ASP A 146 -4.30 -4.74 27.96
CA ASP A 146 -3.34 -5.52 28.72
C ASP A 146 -2.88 -6.78 27.99
N GLU A 147 -3.65 -7.26 27.01
CA GLU A 147 -3.28 -8.38 26.14
C GLU A 147 -3.16 -7.92 24.67
N PRO A 148 -1.95 -7.63 24.18
CA PRO A 148 -1.77 -7.25 22.78
C PRO A 148 -2.14 -8.44 21.87
N LEU A 149 -2.94 -8.16 20.84
CA LEU A 149 -3.32 -9.15 19.84
C LEU A 149 -2.09 -9.75 19.17
N SER A 150 -2.10 -11.07 19.01
CA SER A 150 -1.08 -11.75 18.23
C SER A 150 -1.06 -11.26 16.78
N LEU A 151 0.13 -11.13 16.21
CA LEU A 151 0.31 -10.74 14.80
C LEU A 151 -0.46 -11.67 13.85
N SER A 152 -0.52 -12.97 14.18
CA SER A 152 -1.27 -13.97 13.41
C SER A 152 -2.76 -13.65 13.34
N VAL A 153 -3.39 -13.23 14.44
CA VAL A 153 -4.81 -12.85 14.45
C VAL A 153 -5.04 -11.60 13.62
N ILE A 154 -4.15 -10.61 13.72
CA ILE A 154 -4.22 -9.38 12.93
C ILE A 154 -4.12 -9.68 11.43
N TYR A 155 -3.15 -10.50 11.01
CA TYR A 155 -3.00 -10.88 9.61
C TYR A 155 -4.18 -11.74 9.11
N ALA A 156 -4.70 -12.65 9.93
CA ALA A 156 -5.88 -13.44 9.58
C ALA A 156 -7.12 -12.55 9.39
N ALA A 157 -7.37 -11.61 10.30
CA ALA A 157 -8.46 -10.65 10.19
C ALA A 157 -8.32 -9.76 8.95
N TRP A 158 -7.10 -9.32 8.63
CA TRP A 158 -6.81 -8.55 7.42
C TRP A 158 -7.10 -9.34 6.14
N ILE A 159 -6.60 -10.58 6.03
CA ILE A 159 -6.87 -11.46 4.88
C ILE A 159 -8.38 -11.69 4.73
N LEU A 160 -9.06 -11.99 5.83
CA LEU A 160 -10.52 -12.20 5.84
C LEU A 160 -11.26 -10.95 5.37
N ALA A 161 -10.89 -9.77 5.86
CA ALA A 161 -11.48 -8.51 5.44
C ALA A 161 -11.25 -8.24 3.95
N SER A 162 -10.02 -8.37 3.46
CA SER A 162 -9.72 -8.17 2.04
C SER A 162 -10.47 -9.16 1.15
N ALA A 163 -10.57 -10.44 1.54
CA ALA A 163 -11.31 -11.45 0.79
C ALA A 163 -12.84 -11.23 0.83
N ALA A 164 -13.40 -10.89 1.99
CA ALA A 164 -14.84 -10.67 2.16
C ALA A 164 -15.29 -9.41 1.40
N LEU A 165 -14.51 -8.33 1.48
CA LEU A 165 -14.84 -7.04 0.87
C LEU A 165 -14.63 -7.02 -0.66
N TYR A 166 -13.96 -8.03 -1.23
CA TYR A 166 -13.85 -8.17 -2.68
C TYR A 166 -15.21 -8.21 -3.37
N TRP A 167 -16.19 -8.93 -2.82
CA TRP A 167 -17.52 -9.05 -3.42
C TRP A 167 -18.30 -7.72 -3.43
N PRO A 168 -18.38 -6.96 -2.31
CA PRO A 168 -18.89 -5.60 -2.31
C PRO A 168 -18.18 -4.67 -3.29
N CYS A 169 -16.83 -4.69 -3.31
CA CYS A 169 -16.06 -3.85 -4.23
C CYS A 169 -16.37 -4.16 -5.70
N ARG A 170 -16.50 -5.45 -6.04
CA ARG A 170 -16.87 -5.89 -7.40
C ARG A 170 -18.29 -5.49 -7.77
N ALA A 171 -19.24 -5.58 -6.84
CA ALA A 171 -20.62 -5.16 -7.06
C ALA A 171 -20.70 -3.64 -7.28
N TYR A 172 -19.94 -2.87 -6.50
CA TYR A 172 -19.86 -1.42 -6.63
C TYR A 172 -19.23 -0.99 -7.95
N ASP A 173 -18.13 -1.62 -8.36
CA ASP A 173 -17.47 -1.38 -9.66
C ASP A 173 -18.45 -1.59 -10.83
N ARG A 174 -19.24 -2.67 -10.80
CA ARG A 174 -20.29 -2.92 -11.80
C ARG A 174 -21.41 -1.87 -11.75
N ALA A 175 -21.88 -1.50 -10.55
CA ALA A 175 -22.96 -0.54 -10.38
C ALA A 175 -22.56 0.87 -10.85
N LYS A 176 -21.30 1.27 -10.67
CA LYS A 176 -20.73 2.55 -11.12
C LYS A 176 -20.78 2.71 -12.65
N LEU A 177 -20.74 1.61 -13.40
CA LEU A 177 -20.89 1.62 -14.87
C LEU A 177 -22.33 1.87 -15.33
N HIS A 178 -23.33 1.45 -14.55
CA HIS A 178 -24.74 1.53 -14.93
C HIS A 178 -25.47 2.75 -14.35
N HIS A 179 -25.07 3.26 -13.19
CA HIS A 179 -25.71 4.41 -12.55
C HIS A 179 -24.74 5.59 -12.41
N ARG A 180 -24.85 6.56 -13.32
CA ARG A 180 -24.05 7.80 -13.33
C ARG A 180 -24.55 8.84 -12.32
N LYS A 181 -24.71 8.47 -11.04
CA LYS A 181 -24.96 9.50 -10.00
C LYS A 181 -23.65 10.24 -9.70
N PRO A 182 -23.64 11.58 -9.58
CA PRO A 182 -22.41 12.38 -9.44
C PRO A 182 -21.52 11.96 -8.27
N TRP A 183 -22.12 11.54 -7.15
CA TRP A 183 -21.38 11.09 -5.96
C TRP A 183 -20.67 9.74 -6.15
N MET A 184 -21.16 8.87 -7.04
CA MET A 184 -20.55 7.57 -7.33
C MET A 184 -19.29 7.68 -8.20
N ARG A 185 -19.01 8.86 -8.78
CA ARG A 185 -17.75 9.11 -9.50
C ARG A 185 -16.58 9.28 -8.52
N TYR A 186 -16.85 9.88 -7.36
CA TYR A 186 -15.85 10.21 -6.35
C TYR A 186 -15.58 9.06 -5.38
N LEU A 187 -16.59 8.21 -5.12
CA LEU A 187 -16.49 6.98 -4.32
C LEU A 187 -16.05 5.77 -5.15
#